data_AF-A0A0M9EPS9-F1
#
_entry.id   AF-A0A0M9EPS9-F1
#
_cell.length_a   1.000
_cell.length_b   1.000
_cell.length_c   1.000
_cell.angle_alpha   90.00
_cell.angle_beta   90.00
_cell.angle_gamma   90.00
#
_symmetry.space_group_name_H-M   'P 1'
#
loop_
_entity.id
_entity.type
_entity.pdbx_description
1 polymer ?
#
loop_
_entity_poly.entity_id
_entity_poly.type
_entity_poly.pdbx_seq_one_letter_code
_entity_poly.pdbx_strand_id
1 'polypeptide(L)'
;MLGTWDKDNIFHPISLPNLQSLHLDCFKDNEWADRRRVQPLTIWHSLVPALQQVATLPDTPSSARITALGVSRSGPDDKSIHRTFLRCNIKKEARDTKTWAFPVTDLLGLNSSPADYIRMRDGESYVILDSRDIITIAGGQPWRTLATGTRLPTAWTRGKVLMPDHGIFEYTEWNIAHRRNHPMLIQNERISGQSLIDAEEREGYLNTESLIEKTPKGFVRYGGPVWRNWRLYAEDDDGPDGLTPDAPNATVGRD
;
A
#
# COMPACT_ATOMS: atom_id res chain seq x y z
N MET A 1 -12.40 -5.15 26.86
CA MET A 1 -11.93 -3.85 27.38
C MET A 1 -10.83 -3.36 26.45
N LEU A 2 -10.96 -2.17 25.87
CA LEU A 2 -9.94 -1.56 25.01
C LEU A 2 -9.03 -0.69 25.90
N GLY A 3 -7.72 -0.75 25.71
CA GLY A 3 -6.78 0.07 26.46
C GLY A 3 -5.36 -0.06 25.92
N THR A 4 -4.48 0.81 26.40
CA THR A 4 -3.05 0.80 26.07
C THR A 4 -2.25 0.30 27.26
N TRP A 5 -1.07 -0.23 26.99
CA TRP A 5 -0.07 -0.49 28.01
C TRP A 5 0.99 0.60 27.93
N ASP A 6 1.41 1.13 29.07
CA ASP A 6 2.57 2.02 29.11
C ASP A 6 3.89 1.24 29.25
N LYS A 7 5.00 1.98 29.28
CA LYS A 7 6.36 1.42 29.43
C LYS A 7 6.56 0.62 30.72
N ASP A 8 5.72 0.83 31.74
CA ASP A 8 5.79 0.20 33.05
C ASP A 8 4.83 -1.01 33.13
N ASN A 9 4.23 -1.41 32.00
CA ASN A 9 3.20 -2.45 31.88
C ASN A 9 1.96 -2.17 32.74
N ILE A 10 1.58 -0.90 32.87
CA ILE A 10 0.29 -0.53 33.47
C ILE A 10 -0.74 -0.43 32.35
N PHE A 11 -1.90 -1.08 32.55
CA PHE A 11 -3.01 -1.02 31.60
C PHE A 11 -3.86 0.24 31.82
N HIS A 12 -4.00 1.03 30.77
CA HIS A 12 -4.80 2.26 30.73
C HIS A 12 -6.05 2.04 29.87
N PRO A 13 -7.25 1.93 30.47
CA PRO A 13 -8.48 1.73 29.70
C PRO A 13 -8.81 2.97 28.86
N ILE A 14 -9.20 2.75 27.61
CA ILE A 14 -9.72 3.81 26.74
C ILE A 14 -11.21 3.97 27.00
N SER A 15 -11.63 5.19 27.33
CA SER A 15 -13.04 5.55 27.45
C SER A 15 -13.69 5.61 26.05
N LEU A 16 -14.56 4.63 25.75
CA LEU A 16 -15.22 4.51 24.45
C LEU A 16 -16.08 5.71 24.04
N PRO A 17 -16.85 6.38 24.93
CA PRO A 17 -17.66 7.55 24.57
C PRO A 17 -16.87 8.70 23.94
N ASN A 18 -15.56 8.77 24.23
CA ASN A 18 -14.67 9.82 23.73
C ASN A 18 -13.84 9.36 22.53
N LEU A 19 -14.10 8.16 21.98
CA LEU A 19 -13.33 7.64 20.86
C LEU A 19 -13.64 8.41 19.57
N GLN A 20 -12.67 9.21 19.12
CA GLN A 20 -12.76 9.92 17.84
C GLN A 20 -12.11 9.14 16.70
N SER A 21 -10.90 8.62 16.95
CA SER A 21 -10.14 7.84 15.99
C SER A 21 -9.30 6.78 16.70
N LEU A 22 -9.30 5.58 16.15
CA LEU A 22 -8.49 4.46 16.57
C LEU A 22 -7.79 3.89 15.33
N HIS A 23 -6.47 3.94 15.33
CA HIS A 23 -5.64 3.41 14.25
C HIS A 23 -4.77 2.31 14.85
N LEU A 24 -4.91 1.09 14.35
CA LEU A 24 -4.07 -0.03 14.75
C LEU A 24 -3.17 -0.44 13.62
N ASP A 25 -1.90 -0.55 13.95
CA ASP A 25 -0.90 -1.11 13.11
C ASP A 25 -0.78 -2.62 13.39
N CYS A 26 -0.97 -3.46 12.36
CA CYS A 26 -0.86 -4.92 12.47
C CYS A 26 0.47 -5.45 11.92
N PHE A 27 1.49 -4.60 11.70
CA PHE A 27 2.84 -5.05 11.40
C PHE A 27 3.46 -5.69 12.65
N LYS A 28 4.12 -6.85 12.49
CA LYS A 28 5.09 -7.29 13.52
C LYS A 28 6.34 -6.46 13.34
N ASP A 29 6.91 -5.93 14.42
CA ASP A 29 8.17 -5.15 14.45
C ASP A 29 9.34 -5.77 13.65
N ASN A 30 9.29 -7.08 13.35
CA ASN A 30 10.30 -7.81 12.58
C ASN A 30 10.15 -7.74 11.04
N GLU A 31 9.08 -7.18 10.49
CA GLU A 31 8.97 -6.95 9.02
C GLU A 31 10.07 -6.00 8.50
N TRP A 32 10.54 -5.10 9.37
CA TRP A 32 11.57 -4.11 9.05
C TRP A 32 13.00 -4.66 9.17
N ALA A 33 13.21 -5.66 10.02
CA ALA A 33 14.54 -6.15 10.37
C ALA A 33 14.99 -7.37 9.56
N ASP A 34 14.09 -8.10 8.91
CA ASP A 34 14.48 -9.31 8.19
C ASP A 34 13.63 -9.58 6.95
N ARG A 35 14.29 -9.55 5.78
CA ARG A 35 13.74 -10.03 4.49
C ARG A 35 13.39 -11.52 4.50
N ARG A 36 13.43 -12.20 5.66
CA ARG A 36 13.32 -13.64 5.81
C ARG A 36 12.36 -13.98 6.94
N ARG A 37 11.12 -14.31 6.54
CA ARG A 37 10.03 -14.92 7.34
C ARG A 37 9.25 -13.97 8.25
N VAL A 38 8.16 -13.46 7.69
CA VAL A 38 7.01 -12.93 8.43
C VAL A 38 5.89 -13.95 8.27
N GLN A 39 5.32 -14.33 9.40
CA GLN A 39 4.14 -15.19 9.50
C GLN A 39 2.92 -14.51 8.83
N PRO A 40 1.89 -15.28 8.44
CA PRO A 40 0.69 -14.72 7.83
C PRO A 40 0.06 -13.64 8.72
N LEU A 41 -0.80 -12.81 8.13
CA LEU A 41 -1.72 -11.83 8.71
C LEU A 41 -2.68 -12.43 9.77
N THR A 42 -2.23 -13.32 10.65
CA THR A 42 -3.04 -13.99 11.67
C THR A 42 -3.63 -12.97 12.65
N ILE A 43 -2.85 -11.95 13.00
CA ILE A 43 -3.32 -10.85 13.86
C ILE A 43 -4.43 -10.07 13.16
N TRP A 44 -4.29 -9.74 11.87
CA TRP A 44 -5.31 -8.99 11.10
C TRP A 44 -6.67 -9.69 11.10
N HIS A 45 -6.69 -10.99 10.79
CA HIS A 45 -7.93 -11.75 10.68
C HIS A 45 -8.63 -11.96 12.03
N SER A 46 -7.91 -11.91 13.14
CA SER A 46 -8.50 -11.91 14.49
C SER A 46 -8.86 -10.50 14.99
N LEU A 47 -8.06 -9.51 14.63
CA LEU A 47 -8.19 -8.15 15.12
C LEU A 47 -9.35 -7.41 14.48
N VAL A 48 -9.54 -7.51 13.15
CA VAL A 48 -10.62 -6.79 12.47
C VAL A 48 -12.01 -7.18 13.03
N PRO A 49 -12.34 -8.47 13.23
CA PRO A 49 -13.57 -8.86 13.93
C PRO A 49 -13.69 -8.29 15.34
N ALA A 50 -12.61 -8.32 16.13
CA ALA A 50 -12.63 -7.79 17.49
C ALA A 50 -12.88 -6.27 17.50
N LEU A 51 -12.25 -5.53 16.60
CA LEU A 51 -12.49 -4.10 16.40
C LEU A 51 -13.90 -3.81 15.89
N GLN A 52 -14.47 -4.70 15.09
CA GLN A 52 -15.86 -4.60 14.67
C GLN A 52 -16.80 -4.76 15.86
N GLN A 53 -16.52 -5.68 16.79
CA GLN A 53 -17.27 -5.78 18.04
C GLN A 53 -17.19 -4.47 18.85
N VAL A 54 -16.00 -3.86 18.94
CA VAL A 54 -15.83 -2.54 19.57
C VAL A 54 -16.69 -1.48 18.87
N ALA A 55 -16.74 -1.47 17.54
CA ALA A 55 -17.58 -0.56 16.76
C ALA A 55 -19.10 -0.75 17.01
N THR A 56 -19.52 -1.95 17.47
CA THR A 56 -20.92 -2.25 17.77
C THR A 56 -21.35 -1.90 19.19
N LEU A 57 -20.41 -1.60 20.09
CA LEU A 57 -20.73 -1.25 21.47
C LEU A 57 -21.58 0.03 21.53
N PRO A 58 -22.58 0.10 22.43
CA PRO A 58 -23.47 1.26 22.55
C PRO A 58 -22.71 2.57 22.84
N ASP A 59 -21.62 2.46 23.60
CA ASP A 59 -20.80 3.59 24.03
C ASP A 59 -19.81 4.06 22.97
N THR A 60 -19.68 3.34 21.85
CA THR A 60 -18.80 3.76 20.75
C THR A 60 -19.54 4.76 19.87
N PRO A 61 -19.04 6.00 19.70
CA PRO A 61 -19.68 6.99 18.83
C PRO A 61 -19.78 6.48 17.39
N SER A 62 -20.92 6.71 16.74
CA SER A 62 -21.11 6.37 15.31
C SER A 62 -20.16 7.14 14.38
N SER A 63 -19.63 8.28 14.84
CA SER A 63 -18.63 9.09 14.16
C SER A 63 -17.19 8.58 14.36
N ALA A 64 -16.95 7.64 15.27
CA ALA A 64 -15.62 7.12 15.56
C ALA A 64 -15.02 6.46 14.31
N ARG A 65 -13.76 6.78 14.03
CA ARG A 65 -13.01 6.20 12.91
C ARG A 65 -12.12 5.09 13.43
N ILE A 66 -12.46 3.84 13.10
CA ILE A 66 -11.63 2.69 13.46
C ILE A 66 -10.97 2.17 12.20
N THR A 67 -9.64 2.05 12.21
CA THR A 67 -8.89 1.52 11.08
C THR A 67 -7.83 0.54 11.54
N ALA A 68 -7.59 -0.47 10.69
CA ALA A 68 -6.47 -1.38 10.84
C ALA A 68 -5.56 -1.28 9.62
N LEU A 69 -4.25 -1.29 9.84
CA LEU A 69 -3.23 -1.36 8.80
C LEU A 69 -2.59 -2.73 8.76
N GLY A 70 -2.41 -3.25 7.57
CA GLY A 70 -1.80 -4.53 7.30
C GLY A 70 -0.97 -4.46 6.02
N VAL A 71 -0.21 -5.51 5.75
CA VAL A 71 0.64 -5.58 4.56
C VAL A 71 0.56 -7.00 4.02
N SER A 72 0.38 -7.07 2.71
CA SER A 72 0.54 -8.29 1.95
C SER A 72 1.88 -8.26 1.23
N ARG A 73 2.51 -9.43 1.19
CA ARG A 73 3.88 -9.60 0.72
C ARG A 73 3.95 -9.54 -0.80
N SER A 74 5.03 -8.96 -1.33
CA SER A 74 5.41 -9.25 -2.71
C SER A 74 5.78 -10.73 -2.86
N GLY A 75 5.58 -11.29 -4.05
CA GLY A 75 6.20 -12.57 -4.39
C GLY A 75 7.70 -12.33 -4.54
N PRO A 76 8.59 -12.95 -3.75
CA PRO A 76 10.03 -12.66 -3.81
C PRO A 76 10.61 -12.93 -5.20
N ASP A 77 10.01 -13.87 -5.95
CA ASP A 77 10.41 -14.26 -7.30
C ASP A 77 9.51 -13.67 -8.39
N ASP A 78 8.41 -13.02 -8.01
CA ASP A 78 7.40 -12.49 -8.92
C ASP A 78 7.32 -10.97 -8.80
N LYS A 79 8.05 -10.28 -9.68
CA LYS A 79 8.06 -8.82 -9.75
C LYS A 79 6.73 -8.19 -10.19
N SER A 80 5.78 -9.00 -10.66
CA SER A 80 4.43 -8.54 -10.94
C SER A 80 3.57 -8.42 -9.69
N ILE A 81 3.94 -9.13 -8.61
CA ILE A 81 3.22 -9.12 -7.34
C ILE A 81 3.87 -8.06 -6.44
N HIS A 82 3.21 -6.92 -6.33
CA HIS A 82 3.73 -5.79 -5.57
C HIS A 82 3.43 -5.95 -4.08
N ARG A 83 4.36 -5.46 -3.25
CA ARG A 83 4.09 -5.28 -1.82
C ARG A 83 2.86 -4.39 -1.70
N THR A 84 1.89 -4.82 -0.92
CA THR A 84 0.57 -4.18 -0.89
C THR A 84 0.23 -3.79 0.53
N PHE A 85 0.11 -2.49 0.80
CA PHE A 85 -0.38 -2.00 2.07
C PHE A 85 -1.90 -2.02 2.09
N LEU A 86 -2.48 -2.52 3.17
CA LEU A 86 -3.91 -2.67 3.36
C LEU A 86 -4.37 -1.71 4.46
N ARG A 87 -5.33 -0.85 4.15
CA ARG A 87 -6.05 -0.05 5.15
C ARG A 87 -7.50 -0.48 5.21
N CYS A 88 -7.88 -1.16 6.27
CA CYS A 88 -9.26 -1.53 6.53
C CYS A 88 -9.94 -0.42 7.33
N ASN A 89 -10.99 0.16 6.75
CA ASN A 89 -11.89 1.07 7.44
C ASN A 89 -13.02 0.25 8.06
N ILE A 90 -12.95 0.04 9.36
CA ILE A 90 -13.86 -0.84 10.09
C ILE A 90 -15.13 -0.06 10.42
N LYS A 91 -16.27 -0.65 10.06
CA LYS A 91 -17.60 -0.10 10.32
C LYS A 91 -18.37 -1.03 11.25
N LYS A 92 -19.45 -0.51 11.84
CA LYS A 92 -20.34 -1.28 12.72
C LYS A 92 -20.88 -2.52 12.01
N GLU A 93 -21.32 -2.35 10.77
CA GLU A 93 -21.78 -3.45 9.93
C GLU A 93 -20.64 -3.98 9.05
N ALA A 94 -20.51 -5.31 8.97
CA ALA A 94 -19.44 -5.95 8.20
C ALA A 94 -19.48 -5.57 6.72
N ARG A 95 -20.69 -5.45 6.15
CA ARG A 95 -20.90 -5.07 4.74
C ARG A 95 -20.39 -3.67 4.39
N ASP A 96 -20.33 -2.78 5.38
CA ASP A 96 -19.87 -1.41 5.22
C ASP A 96 -18.35 -1.28 5.45
N THR A 97 -17.71 -2.34 5.92
CA THR A 97 -16.26 -2.40 6.08
C THR A 97 -15.61 -2.50 4.70
N LYS A 98 -14.67 -1.60 4.42
CA LYS A 98 -13.95 -1.54 3.15
C LYS A 98 -12.45 -1.52 3.40
N THR A 99 -11.70 -2.25 2.59
CA THR A 99 -10.25 -2.29 2.65
C THR A 99 -9.67 -1.65 1.40
N TRP A 100 -8.77 -0.70 1.59
CA TRP A 100 -7.97 -0.17 0.49
C TRP A 100 -6.65 -0.90 0.40
N ALA A 101 -6.31 -1.35 -0.79
CA ALA A 101 -5.02 -1.91 -1.14
C ALA A 101 -4.20 -0.87 -1.89
N PHE A 102 -2.98 -0.59 -1.43
CA PHE A 102 -2.06 0.38 -2.02
C PHE A 102 -0.80 -0.34 -2.49
N PRO A 103 -0.48 -0.30 -3.80
CA PRO A 103 0.71 -0.95 -4.31
C PRO A 103 1.95 -0.13 -3.96
N VAL A 104 3.02 -0.83 -3.57
CA VAL A 104 4.33 -0.27 -3.29
C VAL A 104 5.39 -0.98 -4.13
N THR A 105 6.25 -0.21 -4.77
CA THR A 105 7.36 -0.72 -5.57
C THR A 105 8.65 0.01 -5.23
N ASP A 106 9.75 -0.71 -5.32
CA ASP A 106 11.08 -0.13 -5.09
C ASP A 106 11.46 0.83 -6.21
N LEU A 107 12.10 1.93 -5.82
CA LEU A 107 12.73 2.94 -6.66
C LEU A 107 14.20 3.14 -6.26
N LEU A 108 14.99 3.61 -7.22
CA LEU A 108 16.29 4.21 -6.90
C LEU A 108 16.04 5.60 -6.32
N GLY A 109 16.43 5.79 -5.06
CA GLY A 109 16.37 7.05 -4.32
C GLY A 109 17.56 7.98 -4.57
N LEU A 110 17.67 9.01 -3.71
CA LEU A 110 18.77 9.98 -3.71
C LEU A 110 20.07 9.25 -3.33
N ASN A 111 21.14 9.51 -4.06
CA ASN A 111 22.45 8.86 -3.86
C ASN A 111 22.38 7.32 -3.90
N SER A 112 21.46 6.76 -4.69
CA SER A 112 21.23 5.32 -4.81
C SER A 112 20.75 4.64 -3.51
N SER A 113 20.31 5.40 -2.53
CA SER A 113 19.57 4.86 -1.38
C SER A 113 18.26 4.22 -1.86
N PRO A 114 17.76 3.17 -1.18
CA PRO A 114 16.43 2.64 -1.49
C PRO A 114 15.37 3.73 -1.28
N ALA A 115 14.46 3.85 -2.23
CA ALA A 115 13.24 4.63 -2.11
C ALA A 115 12.06 3.74 -2.47
N ASP A 116 10.90 4.06 -1.92
CA ASP A 116 9.66 3.37 -2.20
C ASP A 116 8.73 4.30 -2.98
N TYR A 117 8.04 3.76 -3.97
CA TYR A 117 6.96 4.42 -4.67
C TYR A 117 5.64 3.80 -4.26
N ILE A 118 4.73 4.62 -3.74
CA ILE A 118 3.36 4.22 -3.40
C ILE A 118 2.37 4.96 -4.30
N ARG A 119 1.44 4.21 -4.89
CA ARG A 119 0.30 4.79 -5.60
C ARG A 119 -0.90 4.87 -4.67
N MET A 120 -1.44 6.06 -4.55
CA MET A 120 -2.60 6.39 -3.74
C MET A 120 -3.88 6.36 -4.59
N ARG A 121 -4.99 6.80 -4.00
CA ARG A 121 -6.29 6.86 -4.67
C ARG A 121 -6.29 7.97 -5.72
N ASP A 122 -7.20 7.90 -6.68
CA ASP A 122 -7.43 8.95 -7.69
C ASP A 122 -6.19 9.31 -8.54
N GLY A 123 -5.19 8.42 -8.63
CA GLY A 123 -3.98 8.61 -9.45
C GLY A 123 -2.84 9.38 -8.77
N GLU A 124 -3.00 9.80 -7.51
CA GLU A 124 -1.92 10.39 -6.71
C GLU A 124 -0.79 9.37 -6.47
N SER A 125 0.46 9.82 -6.47
CA SER A 125 1.60 8.94 -6.24
C SER A 125 2.81 9.65 -5.64
N TYR A 126 3.52 8.95 -4.77
CA TYR A 126 4.60 9.54 -3.96
C TYR A 126 5.85 8.67 -3.98
N VAL A 127 6.99 9.33 -3.89
CA VAL A 127 8.30 8.72 -3.67
C VAL A 127 8.73 9.00 -2.23
N ILE A 128 9.10 7.96 -1.50
CA ILE A 128 9.34 7.99 -0.06
C ILE A 128 10.71 7.37 0.23
N LEU A 129 11.59 8.08 0.92
CA LEU A 129 12.94 7.62 1.25
C LEU A 129 13.00 6.85 2.57
N ASP A 130 12.11 7.17 3.52
CA ASP A 130 11.97 6.42 4.76
C ASP A 130 10.68 5.60 4.70
N SER A 131 10.89 4.30 4.57
CA SER A 131 9.82 3.32 4.52
C SER A 131 8.82 3.37 5.69
N ARG A 132 9.19 3.93 6.86
CA ARG A 132 8.26 4.17 7.97
C ARG A 132 7.17 5.18 7.62
N ASP A 133 7.49 6.17 6.79
CA ASP A 133 6.52 7.17 6.33
C ASP A 133 5.46 6.57 5.40
N ILE A 134 5.76 5.44 4.73
CA ILE A 134 4.78 4.69 3.92
C ILE A 134 3.63 4.20 4.78
N ILE A 135 3.90 3.67 5.97
CA ILE A 135 2.87 3.21 6.91
C ILE A 135 1.94 4.38 7.23
N THR A 136 2.52 5.52 7.54
CA THR A 136 1.75 6.69 7.93
C THR A 136 0.86 7.20 6.78
N ILE A 137 1.41 7.23 5.56
CA ILE A 137 0.68 7.63 4.35
C ILE A 137 -0.43 6.61 4.01
N ALA A 138 -0.11 5.32 3.95
CA ALA A 138 -1.07 4.24 3.74
C ALA A 138 -2.14 4.23 4.85
N GLY A 139 -1.74 4.57 6.07
CA GLY A 139 -2.56 4.82 7.26
C GLY A 139 -3.61 5.91 7.11
N GLY A 140 -3.45 6.78 6.12
CA GLY A 140 -4.33 7.92 5.91
C GLY A 140 -4.09 9.03 6.92
N GLN A 141 -2.90 9.05 7.54
CA GLN A 141 -2.45 10.08 8.47
C GLN A 141 -1.29 10.89 7.87
N PRO A 142 -1.50 11.70 6.83
CA PRO A 142 -0.44 12.62 6.38
C PRO A 142 -0.02 13.59 7.49
N TRP A 143 1.16 14.20 7.33
CA TRP A 143 1.68 15.23 8.23
C TRP A 143 1.55 16.62 7.60
N ARG A 144 1.39 17.64 8.44
CA ARG A 144 1.61 19.05 8.06
C ARG A 144 2.68 19.67 8.94
N THR A 145 3.61 20.41 8.34
CA THR A 145 4.58 21.22 9.07
C THR A 145 4.00 22.61 9.29
N LEU A 146 3.84 23.01 10.56
CA LEU A 146 3.44 24.37 10.89
C LEU A 146 4.58 25.34 10.58
N ALA A 147 4.29 26.65 10.46
CA ALA A 147 5.31 27.68 10.31
C ALA A 147 6.37 27.67 11.44
N THR A 148 6.05 27.05 12.57
CA THR A 148 6.93 26.82 13.72
C THR A 148 7.84 25.58 13.59
N GLY A 149 7.74 24.83 12.50
CA GLY A 149 8.45 23.56 12.30
C GLY A 149 7.80 22.35 13.00
N THR A 150 6.71 22.55 13.75
CA THR A 150 6.01 21.44 14.42
C THR A 150 5.23 20.60 13.41
N ARG A 151 5.42 19.28 13.44
CA ARG A 151 4.68 18.32 12.60
C ARG A 151 3.41 17.90 13.34
N LEU A 152 2.27 18.00 12.66
CA LEU A 152 0.98 17.53 13.18
C LEU A 152 0.36 16.50 12.24
N PRO A 153 -0.16 15.38 12.75
CA PRO A 153 -0.93 14.45 11.93
C PRO A 153 -2.21 15.14 11.46
N THR A 154 -2.63 14.85 10.24
CA THR A 154 -3.90 15.29 9.66
C THR A 154 -4.54 14.11 8.96
N ALA A 155 -5.87 14.06 8.91
CA ALA A 155 -6.56 13.07 8.10
C ALA A 155 -6.36 13.38 6.61
N TRP A 156 -6.22 12.36 5.78
CA TRP A 156 -6.24 12.52 4.32
C TRP A 156 -7.62 13.04 3.90
N THR A 157 -7.69 14.28 3.43
CA THR A 157 -8.86 14.84 2.74
C THR A 157 -8.42 15.20 1.33
N ARG A 158 -9.25 14.87 0.33
CA ARG A 158 -9.01 15.16 -1.10
C ARG A 158 -8.48 16.58 -1.30
N GLY A 159 -7.41 16.73 -2.08
CA GLY A 159 -6.83 18.03 -2.44
C GLY A 159 -5.87 18.63 -1.42
N LYS A 160 -5.34 17.85 -0.46
CA LYS A 160 -4.24 18.29 0.40
C LYS A 160 -2.96 17.55 0.01
N VAL A 161 -2.04 18.31 -0.57
CA VAL A 161 -0.67 17.88 -0.91
C VAL A 161 0.04 17.45 0.37
N LEU A 162 0.69 16.28 0.35
CA LEU A 162 1.69 15.90 1.36
C LEU A 162 2.72 17.02 1.38
N MET A 163 2.85 17.75 2.50
CA MET A 163 3.92 18.72 2.59
C MET A 163 5.24 17.96 2.48
N PRO A 164 6.12 18.32 1.53
CA PRO A 164 7.35 17.58 1.33
C PRO A 164 8.18 17.64 2.61
N ASP A 165 8.29 16.50 3.28
CA ASP A 165 9.29 16.27 4.30
C ASP A 165 10.65 16.05 3.62
N HIS A 166 11.75 16.06 4.39
CA HIS A 166 13.04 15.55 3.91
C HIS A 166 12.92 14.05 3.63
N GLY A 167 12.43 13.69 2.44
CA GLY A 167 12.29 12.31 2.00
C GLY A 167 10.92 11.89 1.47
N ILE A 168 9.94 12.79 1.32
CA ILE A 168 8.66 12.49 0.65
C ILE A 168 8.47 13.48 -0.49
N PHE A 169 8.23 12.97 -1.69
CA PHE A 169 8.10 13.77 -2.91
C PHE A 169 6.87 13.35 -3.70
N GLU A 170 6.20 14.28 -4.37
CA GLU A 170 5.32 13.87 -5.46
C GLU A 170 6.14 13.19 -6.55
N TYR A 171 5.58 12.15 -7.18
CA TYR A 171 6.29 11.45 -8.25
C TYR A 171 6.67 12.37 -9.41
N THR A 172 5.83 13.35 -9.72
CA THR A 172 6.06 14.39 -10.74
C THR A 172 7.32 15.19 -10.45
N GLU A 173 7.48 15.68 -9.22
CA GLU A 173 8.65 16.42 -8.74
C GLU A 173 9.91 15.55 -8.76
N TRP A 174 9.80 14.32 -8.24
CA TRP A 174 10.89 13.35 -8.25
C TRP A 174 11.40 13.07 -9.66
N ASN A 175 10.49 12.84 -10.60
CA ASN A 175 10.78 12.52 -11.99
C ASN A 175 11.50 13.67 -12.71
N ILE A 176 11.17 14.93 -12.40
CA ILE A 176 11.87 16.10 -12.96
C ILE A 176 13.34 16.10 -12.53
N ALA A 177 13.62 15.79 -11.26
CA ALA A 177 14.96 15.76 -10.69
C ALA A 177 15.77 14.50 -11.06
N HIS A 178 15.11 13.35 -11.30
CA HIS A 178 15.77 12.04 -11.46
C HIS A 178 15.40 11.32 -12.76
N ARG A 179 15.51 12.02 -13.91
CA ARG A 179 15.08 11.54 -15.25
C ARG A 179 15.74 10.25 -15.77
N ARG A 180 16.81 9.74 -15.12
CA ARG A 180 17.57 8.59 -15.59
C ARG A 180 17.28 7.28 -14.84
N ASN A 181 16.52 7.33 -13.76
CA ASN A 181 16.34 6.20 -12.85
C ASN A 181 14.86 5.83 -12.72
N HIS A 182 14.27 5.26 -13.77
CA HIS A 182 12.89 4.77 -13.74
C HIS A 182 12.87 3.25 -13.53
N PRO A 183 11.99 2.73 -12.65
CA PRO A 183 11.73 1.30 -12.59
C PRO A 183 10.98 0.91 -13.87
N MET A 184 11.07 -0.36 -14.29
CA MET A 184 10.38 -0.79 -15.51
C MET A 184 8.86 -0.62 -15.42
N LEU A 185 8.24 -0.67 -14.24
CA LEU A 185 6.81 -0.40 -14.10
C LEU A 185 6.45 0.94 -14.76
N ILE A 186 7.14 2.03 -14.38
CA ILE A 186 6.87 3.35 -14.94
C ILE A 186 7.30 3.43 -16.41
N GLN A 187 8.34 2.71 -16.82
CA GLN A 187 8.72 2.63 -18.23
C GLN A 187 7.62 1.96 -19.07
N ASN A 188 7.06 0.85 -18.60
CA ASN A 188 5.99 0.12 -19.28
C ASN A 188 4.69 0.94 -19.30
N GLU A 189 4.38 1.69 -18.26
CA GLU A 189 3.25 2.64 -18.24
C GLU A 189 3.41 3.74 -19.29
N ARG A 190 4.62 4.27 -19.47
CA ARG A 190 4.92 5.24 -20.53
C ARG A 190 4.76 4.64 -21.92
N ILE A 191 5.22 3.40 -22.12
CA ILE A 191 5.12 2.68 -23.39
C ILE A 191 3.65 2.39 -23.73
N SER A 192 2.88 1.93 -22.75
CA SER A 192 1.47 1.56 -22.95
C SER A 192 0.50 2.72 -22.87
N GLY A 193 0.91 3.87 -22.34
CA GLY A 193 0.06 5.04 -22.14
C GLY A 193 -1.02 4.84 -21.07
N GLN A 194 -0.94 3.81 -20.24
CA GLN A 194 -1.93 3.49 -19.21
C GLN A 194 -1.28 3.05 -17.90
N SER A 195 -1.99 3.22 -16.78
CA SER A 195 -1.57 2.69 -15.47
C SER A 195 -1.62 1.16 -15.48
N LEU A 196 -0.56 0.51 -15.00
CA LEU A 196 -0.49 -0.96 -14.95
C LEU A 196 -0.91 -1.53 -13.58
N ILE A 197 -0.92 -0.70 -12.53
CA ILE A 197 -1.30 -1.11 -11.18
C ILE A 197 -1.85 0.06 -10.37
N ASP A 198 -3.07 0.00 -9.85
CA ASP A 198 -3.65 1.11 -9.08
C ASP A 198 -4.03 0.68 -7.67
N ALA A 199 -4.27 1.67 -6.81
CA ALA A 199 -4.91 1.42 -5.53
C ALA A 199 -6.34 0.88 -5.74
N GLU A 200 -6.70 -0.17 -5.01
CA GLU A 200 -7.96 -0.89 -5.17
C GLU A 200 -8.79 -0.79 -3.87
N GLU A 201 -10.08 -0.48 -3.98
CA GLU A 201 -11.03 -0.63 -2.88
C GLU A 201 -11.67 -2.02 -2.94
N ARG A 202 -11.60 -2.75 -1.82
CA ARG A 202 -12.12 -4.10 -1.65
C ARG A 202 -13.22 -4.11 -0.61
N GLU A 203 -14.18 -5.01 -0.82
CA GLU A 203 -15.22 -5.27 0.15
C GLU A 203 -14.70 -6.12 1.31
N GLY A 204 -15.05 -5.72 2.54
CA GLY A 204 -14.62 -6.42 3.74
C GLY A 204 -13.10 -6.34 3.99
N TYR A 205 -12.59 -7.31 4.75
CA TYR A 205 -11.19 -7.37 5.20
C TYR A 205 -10.51 -8.72 4.90
N LEU A 206 -11.24 -9.67 4.32
CA LEU A 206 -10.76 -11.03 4.06
C LEU A 206 -9.82 -11.08 2.85
N ASN A 207 -10.07 -10.26 1.83
CA ASN A 207 -9.21 -10.20 0.67
C ASN A 207 -7.93 -9.42 0.99
N THR A 208 -6.90 -10.16 1.38
CA THR A 208 -5.56 -9.67 1.71
C THR A 208 -4.55 -9.97 0.60
N GLU A 209 -5.00 -10.35 -0.60
CA GLU A 209 -4.12 -10.69 -1.72
C GLU A 209 -3.33 -9.46 -2.20
N SER A 210 -2.08 -9.66 -2.59
CA SER A 210 -1.26 -8.59 -3.16
C SER A 210 -1.79 -8.13 -4.51
N LEU A 211 -1.57 -6.86 -4.83
CA LEU A 211 -1.89 -6.30 -6.13
C LEU A 211 -0.89 -6.78 -7.18
N ILE A 212 -1.41 -7.07 -8.37
CA ILE A 212 -0.67 -7.65 -9.48
C ILE A 212 -0.62 -6.65 -10.64
N GLU A 213 0.57 -6.43 -11.19
CA GLU A 213 0.77 -5.64 -12.40
C GLU A 213 -0.03 -6.24 -13.57
N LYS A 214 -0.84 -5.42 -14.23
CA LYS A 214 -1.63 -5.81 -15.38
C LYS A 214 -0.81 -5.66 -16.66
N THR A 215 -0.99 -6.58 -17.58
CA THR A 215 -0.53 -6.42 -18.96
C THR A 215 -1.68 -5.79 -19.77
N PRO A 216 -1.47 -4.64 -20.43
CA PRO A 216 -2.47 -4.01 -21.29
C PRO A 216 -2.91 -4.89 -22.44
N LYS A 217 -4.10 -4.63 -22.99
CA LYS A 217 -4.49 -5.17 -24.30
C LYS A 217 -3.64 -4.54 -25.40
N GLY A 218 -3.20 -5.33 -26.39
CA GLY A 218 -2.31 -4.86 -27.46
C GLY A 218 -0.83 -4.94 -27.09
N PHE A 219 -0.51 -5.51 -25.92
CA PHE A 219 0.85 -5.64 -25.43
C PHE A 219 1.11 -7.06 -24.89
N VAL A 220 2.34 -7.53 -25.05
CA VAL A 220 2.80 -8.86 -24.64
C VAL A 220 4.08 -8.80 -23.82
N ARG A 221 4.42 -9.93 -23.22
CA ARG A 221 5.69 -10.15 -22.52
C ARG A 221 6.36 -11.36 -23.13
N TYR A 222 7.57 -11.14 -23.63
CA TYR A 222 8.35 -12.19 -24.28
C TYR A 222 9.13 -13.00 -23.27
N GLY A 223 9.11 -14.33 -23.42
CA GLY A 223 9.85 -15.28 -22.61
C GLY A 223 9.13 -15.80 -21.37
N GLY A 224 7.85 -15.43 -21.20
CA GLY A 224 7.03 -15.97 -20.13
C GLY A 224 6.05 -14.98 -19.51
N PRO A 225 5.29 -15.45 -18.49
CA PRO A 225 4.43 -14.61 -17.65
C PRO A 225 5.21 -13.50 -16.92
N VAL A 226 4.48 -12.51 -16.39
CA VAL A 226 5.03 -11.27 -15.81
C VAL A 226 6.11 -11.52 -14.75
N TRP A 227 5.97 -12.60 -13.98
CA TRP A 227 6.92 -13.01 -12.95
C TRP A 227 8.30 -13.41 -13.46
N ARG A 228 8.39 -13.86 -14.72
CA ARG A 228 9.67 -14.12 -15.40
C ARG A 228 10.15 -12.93 -16.19
N ASN A 229 9.25 -12.28 -16.93
CA ASN A 229 9.59 -11.21 -17.85
C ASN A 229 8.70 -9.99 -17.64
N TRP A 230 9.26 -9.01 -16.95
CA TRP A 230 8.60 -7.79 -16.49
C TRP A 230 8.70 -6.63 -17.49
N ARG A 231 9.32 -6.83 -18.67
CA ARG A 231 9.34 -5.84 -19.77
C ARG A 231 8.14 -6.05 -20.69
N LEU A 232 7.49 -4.95 -21.05
CA LEU A 232 6.34 -4.91 -21.94
C LEU A 232 6.75 -4.56 -23.38
N TYR A 233 6.11 -5.18 -24.37
CA TYR A 233 6.30 -4.94 -25.80
C TYR A 233 4.94 -4.81 -26.50
N ALA A 234 4.85 -4.04 -27.58
CA ALA A 234 3.64 -4.05 -28.39
C ALA A 234 3.47 -5.43 -29.06
N GLU A 235 2.22 -5.85 -29.30
CA GLU A 235 1.92 -7.13 -29.95
C GLU A 235 2.53 -7.27 -31.36
N ASP A 236 2.75 -6.15 -32.03
CA ASP A 236 3.34 -6.04 -33.37
C ASP A 236 4.86 -5.82 -33.37
N ASP A 237 5.49 -5.66 -32.19
CA ASP A 237 6.95 -5.53 -32.09
C ASP A 237 7.64 -6.88 -32.27
N ASP A 238 8.73 -6.90 -33.05
CA ASP A 238 9.67 -8.02 -33.07
C ASP A 238 10.25 -8.20 -31.66
N GLY A 239 9.88 -9.31 -31.02
CA GLY A 239 10.36 -9.66 -29.69
C GLY A 239 11.85 -9.99 -29.65
N PRO A 240 12.41 -10.16 -28.44
CA PRO A 240 13.79 -10.61 -28.28
C PRO A 240 14.00 -11.98 -28.93
N ASP A 241 15.14 -12.15 -29.60
CA ASP A 241 15.51 -13.40 -30.27
C ASP A 241 15.37 -14.61 -29.34
N GLY A 242 14.69 -15.65 -29.83
CA GLY A 242 14.54 -16.92 -29.12
C GLY A 242 13.49 -16.94 -28.00
N LEU A 243 12.72 -15.86 -27.82
CA LEU A 243 11.61 -15.81 -26.88
C LEU A 243 10.27 -15.73 -27.60
N THR A 244 9.27 -16.45 -27.09
CA THR A 244 7.89 -16.38 -27.60
C THR A 244 7.05 -15.44 -26.74
N PRO A 245 6.05 -14.76 -27.33
CA PRO A 245 5.09 -13.98 -26.55
C PRO A 245 4.16 -14.93 -25.79
N ASP A 246 3.93 -14.67 -24.51
CA ASP A 246 2.90 -15.34 -23.72
C ASP A 246 1.70 -14.41 -23.50
N ALA A 247 0.50 -14.98 -23.56
CA ALA A 247 -0.75 -14.25 -23.30
C ALA A 247 -0.78 -13.68 -21.86
N PRO A 248 -1.41 -12.52 -21.63
CA PRO A 248 -1.32 -11.81 -20.37
C PRO A 248 -2.08 -12.55 -19.27
N ASN A 249 -1.45 -12.70 -18.10
CA ASN A 249 -2.03 -13.23 -16.86
C ASN A 249 -3.00 -14.39 -17.11
N ALA A 250 -2.47 -15.53 -17.57
CA ALA A 250 -3.24 -16.77 -17.59
C ALA A 250 -3.97 -16.89 -16.25
N THR A 251 -5.29 -16.81 -16.32
CA THR A 251 -6.22 -17.13 -15.23
C THR A 251 -5.60 -18.25 -14.42
N VAL A 252 -5.30 -18.00 -13.15
CA VAL A 252 -5.22 -19.08 -12.17
C VAL A 252 -6.62 -19.67 -12.17
N GLY A 253 -6.84 -20.65 -13.04
CA GLY A 253 -7.93 -21.59 -12.89
C GLY A 253 -7.72 -22.21 -11.51
N ARG A 254 -8.55 -21.78 -10.55
CA ARG A 254 -8.86 -22.63 -9.41
C ARG A 254 -9.77 -23.72 -9.97
N ASP A 255 -9.16 -24.81 -10.40
CA ASP A 255 -9.79 -26.12 -10.27
C ASP A 255 -9.36 -26.71 -8.92
#